data_AF-A0A3B1DUQ2-F1
#
_entry.id   AF-A0A3B1DUQ2-F1
#
_cell.length_a   1.000
_cell.length_b   1.000
_cell.length_c   1.000
_cell.angle_alpha   90.00
_cell.angle_beta   90.00
_cell.angle_gamma   90.00
#
_symmetry.space_group_name_H-M   'P 1'
#
loop_
_entity.id
_entity.type
_entity.pdbx_description
1 polymer ?
#
loop_
_entity_poly.entity_id
_entity_poly.type
_entity_poly.pdbx_seq_one_letter_code
_entity_poly.pdbx_strand_id
1 'polypeptide(L)'
;MLAKWTEFAQASVALPADHDGPRWKACVPPIITMQALVAALAELDQLPLAHRPVAIDAAETLLREQLRLIHEAWVGEIIPESITELIEESRQAVFDARHTGLEWRVIDERIEAPNLRPVAEMMIEAGFRGDLHAARAGTALFCGAPLAFFRPALEVNPPDGCAAVEVVGPRQCYRQLDDATGLPVRDVVAGPGDPLQPGAPLLAPMIVDGVLAPSVTLSAPVDVPEPLPVIELA
;
A
#
# COMPACT_ATOMS: atom_id res chain seq x y z
N MET A 1 -2.93 -2.93 -26.42
CA MET A 1 -3.14 -4.25 -25.77
C MET A 1 -4.17 -5.12 -26.48
N LEU A 2 -5.36 -4.62 -26.83
CA LEU A 2 -6.46 -5.41 -27.44
C LEU A 2 -6.08 -6.30 -28.64
N ALA A 3 -5.17 -5.83 -29.52
CA ALA A 3 -4.71 -6.60 -30.69
C ALA A 3 -3.96 -7.88 -30.29
N LYS A 4 -3.03 -7.79 -29.33
CA LYS A 4 -2.28 -8.97 -28.81
C LYS A 4 -3.20 -9.98 -28.16
N TRP A 5 -4.27 -9.51 -27.51
CA TRP A 5 -5.28 -10.35 -26.88
C TRP A 5 -6.14 -11.12 -27.86
N THR A 6 -6.50 -10.45 -28.95
CA THR A 6 -7.25 -11.05 -30.05
C THR A 6 -6.40 -12.09 -30.77
N GLU A 7 -5.11 -11.80 -30.98
CA GLU A 7 -4.14 -12.74 -31.55
C GLU A 7 -3.90 -13.97 -30.65
N PHE A 8 -3.74 -13.78 -29.34
CA PHE A 8 -3.59 -14.90 -28.39
C PHE A 8 -4.84 -15.78 -28.33
N ALA A 9 -6.03 -15.16 -28.28
CA ALA A 9 -7.30 -15.88 -28.32
C ALA A 9 -7.47 -16.65 -29.65
N GLN A 10 -7.10 -16.05 -30.79
CA GLN A 10 -7.15 -16.73 -32.10
C GLN A 10 -6.16 -17.89 -32.18
N ALA A 11 -4.92 -17.72 -31.70
CA ALA A 11 -3.92 -18.78 -31.64
C ALA A 11 -4.35 -19.95 -30.75
N SER A 12 -5.09 -19.67 -29.67
CA SER A 12 -5.60 -20.71 -28.77
C SER A 12 -6.65 -21.63 -29.40
N VAL A 13 -7.40 -21.16 -30.41
CA VAL A 13 -8.37 -22.00 -31.15
C VAL A 13 -7.65 -23.13 -31.91
N ALA A 14 -6.41 -22.86 -32.34
CA ALA A 14 -5.56 -23.81 -33.05
C ALA A 14 -4.84 -24.81 -32.13
N LEU A 15 -5.01 -24.72 -30.79
CA LEU A 15 -4.43 -25.70 -29.87
C LEU A 15 -5.01 -27.10 -30.17
N PRO A 16 -4.18 -28.15 -30.10
CA PRO A 16 -4.63 -29.52 -30.29
C PRO A 16 -5.79 -29.89 -29.34
N ALA A 17 -6.64 -30.82 -29.75
CA ALA A 17 -7.77 -31.27 -28.93
C ALA A 17 -7.38 -32.37 -27.92
N ASP A 18 -6.13 -32.83 -27.98
CA ASP A 18 -5.54 -33.88 -27.16
C ASP A 18 -4.56 -33.31 -26.12
N HIS A 19 -4.17 -34.15 -25.16
CA HIS A 19 -3.24 -33.81 -24.08
C HIS A 19 -3.71 -32.60 -23.26
N ASP A 20 -2.85 -31.59 -23.05
CA ASP A 20 -3.15 -30.39 -22.27
C ASP A 20 -3.92 -29.32 -23.04
N GLY A 21 -4.15 -29.51 -24.34
CA GLY A 21 -4.82 -28.53 -25.19
C GLY A 21 -6.18 -28.05 -24.66
N PRO A 22 -7.08 -28.94 -24.19
CA PRO A 22 -8.33 -28.54 -23.55
C PRO A 22 -8.14 -27.71 -22.26
N ARG A 23 -7.13 -28.02 -21.44
CA ARG A 23 -6.83 -27.27 -20.20
C ARG A 23 -6.35 -25.87 -20.51
N TRP A 24 -5.43 -25.74 -21.48
CA TRP A 24 -4.98 -24.46 -21.97
C TRP A 24 -6.13 -23.63 -22.54
N LYS A 25 -7.00 -24.21 -23.37
CA LYS A 25 -8.19 -23.53 -23.90
C LYS A 25 -9.11 -23.03 -22.78
N ALA A 26 -9.31 -23.82 -21.73
CA ALA A 26 -10.11 -23.43 -20.57
C ALA A 26 -9.49 -22.26 -19.77
N CYS A 27 -8.16 -22.16 -19.74
CA CYS A 27 -7.45 -21.07 -19.06
C CYS A 27 -7.36 -19.75 -19.85
N VAL A 28 -7.66 -19.73 -21.16
CA VAL A 28 -7.52 -18.50 -21.95
C VAL A 28 -8.37 -17.34 -21.42
N PRO A 29 -9.69 -17.50 -21.15
CA PRO A 29 -10.47 -16.40 -20.60
C PRO A 29 -9.97 -15.92 -19.22
N PRO A 30 -9.64 -16.81 -18.26
CA PRO A 30 -9.00 -16.39 -17.00
C PRO A 30 -7.68 -15.64 -17.17
N ILE A 31 -6.79 -16.10 -18.06
CA ILE A 31 -5.50 -15.45 -18.35
C ILE A 31 -5.74 -14.03 -18.87
N ILE A 32 -6.63 -13.87 -19.86
CA ILE A 32 -6.97 -12.55 -20.41
C ILE A 32 -7.53 -11.63 -19.33
N THR A 33 -8.43 -12.16 -18.51
CA THR A 33 -9.08 -11.40 -17.43
C THR A 33 -8.06 -10.95 -16.38
N MET A 34 -7.13 -11.82 -15.97
CA MET A 34 -6.12 -11.50 -14.97
C MET A 34 -5.11 -10.44 -15.44
N GLN A 35 -4.61 -10.50 -16.67
CA GLN A 35 -3.71 -9.44 -17.14
C GLN A 35 -4.49 -8.13 -17.41
N ALA A 36 -5.75 -8.20 -17.84
CA ALA A 36 -6.61 -7.01 -17.93
C ALA A 36 -6.84 -6.39 -16.54
N LEU A 37 -6.98 -7.22 -15.50
CA LEU A 37 -7.05 -6.80 -14.11
C LEU A 37 -5.77 -6.08 -13.68
N VAL A 38 -4.58 -6.67 -13.93
CA VAL A 38 -3.29 -6.05 -13.62
C VAL A 38 -3.16 -4.68 -14.30
N ALA A 39 -3.49 -4.60 -15.58
CA ALA A 39 -3.47 -3.35 -16.33
C ALA A 39 -4.45 -2.31 -15.75
N ALA A 40 -5.67 -2.72 -15.41
CA ALA A 40 -6.68 -1.82 -14.85
C ALA A 40 -6.28 -1.29 -13.46
N LEU A 41 -5.64 -2.13 -12.63
CA LEU A 41 -5.15 -1.71 -11.30
C LEU A 41 -3.98 -0.73 -11.40
N ALA A 42 -3.15 -0.81 -12.44
CA ALA A 42 -2.09 0.16 -12.69
C ALA A 42 -2.63 1.57 -13.05
N GLU A 43 -3.89 1.66 -13.48
CA GLU A 43 -4.58 2.90 -13.86
C GLU A 43 -5.64 3.31 -12.80
N LEU A 44 -5.55 2.77 -11.58
CA LEU A 44 -6.49 3.06 -10.50
C LEU A 44 -6.51 4.56 -10.14
N ASP A 45 -5.42 5.26 -10.39
CA ASP A 45 -5.27 6.70 -10.17
C ASP A 45 -6.23 7.54 -11.02
N GLN A 46 -6.63 7.04 -12.19
CA GLN A 46 -7.61 7.66 -13.08
C GLN A 46 -9.04 7.61 -12.54
N LEU A 47 -9.32 6.77 -11.53
CA LEU A 47 -10.62 6.73 -10.87
C LEU A 47 -10.71 7.82 -9.78
N PRO A 48 -11.90 8.43 -9.60
CA PRO A 48 -12.18 9.25 -8.42
C PRO A 48 -11.86 8.49 -7.13
N LEU A 49 -11.22 9.16 -6.16
CA LEU A 49 -10.79 8.56 -4.89
C LEU A 49 -11.91 7.74 -4.20
N ALA A 50 -13.13 8.26 -4.21
CA ALA A 50 -14.30 7.61 -3.61
C ALA A 50 -14.66 6.26 -4.25
N HIS A 51 -14.28 6.01 -5.51
CA HIS A 51 -14.58 4.77 -6.23
C HIS A 51 -13.46 3.72 -6.13
N ARG A 52 -12.23 4.13 -5.78
CA ARG A 52 -11.07 3.23 -5.73
C ARG A 52 -11.29 2.04 -4.78
N PRO A 53 -11.83 2.19 -3.55
CA PRO A 53 -12.04 1.04 -2.65
C PRO A 53 -12.96 -0.03 -3.23
N VAL A 54 -14.10 0.36 -3.81
CA VAL A 54 -15.03 -0.56 -4.46
C VAL A 54 -14.40 -1.25 -5.67
N ALA A 55 -13.59 -0.54 -6.46
CA ALA A 55 -12.88 -1.13 -7.59
C ALA A 55 -11.86 -2.18 -7.13
N ILE A 56 -11.14 -1.95 -6.03
CA ILE A 56 -10.21 -2.92 -5.44
C ILE A 56 -10.96 -4.15 -4.91
N ASP A 57 -12.08 -3.97 -4.20
CA ASP A 57 -12.90 -5.08 -3.68
C ASP A 57 -13.46 -5.95 -4.83
N ALA A 58 -13.89 -5.29 -5.91
CA ALA A 58 -14.34 -5.97 -7.13
C ALA A 58 -13.19 -6.73 -7.79
N ALA A 59 -11.99 -6.14 -7.85
CA ALA A 59 -10.79 -6.77 -8.39
C ALA A 59 -10.38 -8.02 -7.60
N GLU A 60 -10.40 -7.97 -6.27
CA GLU A 60 -10.10 -9.11 -5.40
C GLU A 60 -11.11 -10.25 -5.62
N THR A 61 -12.40 -9.91 -5.75
CA THR A 61 -13.45 -10.90 -6.04
C THR A 61 -13.27 -11.52 -7.42
N LEU A 62 -12.96 -10.70 -8.44
CA LEU A 62 -12.73 -11.17 -9.80
C LEU A 62 -11.51 -12.09 -9.87
N LEU A 63 -10.39 -11.73 -9.20
CA LEU A 63 -9.19 -12.56 -9.13
C LEU A 63 -9.50 -13.92 -8.52
N ARG A 64 -10.19 -13.96 -7.36
CA ARG A 64 -10.57 -15.22 -6.71
C ARG A 64 -11.35 -16.14 -7.65
N GLU A 65 -12.27 -15.58 -8.44
CA GLU A 65 -13.05 -16.36 -9.41
C GLU A 65 -12.17 -16.89 -10.56
N GLN A 66 -11.25 -16.08 -11.10
CA GLN A 66 -10.34 -16.55 -12.15
C GLN A 66 -9.39 -17.64 -11.67
N LEU A 67 -8.88 -17.51 -10.44
CA LEU A 67 -8.04 -18.54 -9.82
C LEU A 67 -8.78 -19.86 -9.67
N ARG A 68 -10.06 -19.83 -9.26
CA ARG A 68 -10.92 -21.02 -9.17
C ARG A 68 -11.00 -21.73 -10.53
N LEU A 69 -11.26 -20.99 -11.60
CA LEU A 69 -11.35 -21.54 -12.96
C LEU A 69 -10.04 -22.19 -13.43
N ILE A 70 -8.89 -21.58 -13.11
CA ILE A 70 -7.58 -22.15 -13.43
C ILE A 70 -7.34 -23.44 -12.64
N HIS A 71 -7.59 -23.42 -11.32
CA HIS A 71 -7.44 -24.61 -10.50
C HIS A 71 -8.33 -25.75 -10.98
N GLU A 72 -9.56 -25.46 -11.41
CA GLU A 72 -10.49 -26.43 -11.99
C GLU A 72 -9.97 -27.03 -13.31
N ALA A 73 -9.37 -26.21 -14.17
CA ALA A 73 -8.80 -26.69 -15.43
C ALA A 73 -7.57 -27.61 -15.24
N TRP A 74 -6.84 -27.44 -14.14
CA TRP A 74 -5.59 -28.17 -13.83
C TRP A 74 -5.70 -29.12 -12.63
N VAL A 75 -6.91 -29.53 -12.24
CA VAL A 75 -7.10 -30.46 -11.12
C VAL A 75 -6.28 -31.73 -11.33
N GLY A 76 -5.46 -32.08 -10.33
CA GLY A 76 -4.65 -33.30 -10.34
C GLY A 76 -3.38 -33.22 -11.18
N GLU A 77 -3.08 -32.06 -11.76
CA GLU A 77 -1.92 -31.82 -12.61
C GLU A 77 -1.09 -30.64 -12.08
N ILE A 78 0.13 -30.49 -12.62
CA ILE A 78 0.99 -29.35 -12.31
C ILE A 78 0.56 -28.15 -13.17
N ILE A 79 0.26 -27.02 -12.52
CA ILE A 79 -0.01 -25.76 -13.23
C ILE A 79 1.28 -25.30 -13.93
N PRO A 80 1.22 -24.95 -15.23
CA PRO A 80 2.38 -24.43 -15.96
C PRO A 80 3.00 -23.19 -15.29
N GLU A 81 4.32 -23.08 -15.35
CA GLU A 81 5.08 -21.97 -14.76
C GLU A 81 4.56 -20.60 -15.20
N SER A 82 4.38 -20.38 -16.50
CA SER A 82 3.82 -19.12 -17.03
C SER A 82 2.43 -18.73 -16.46
N ILE A 83 1.59 -19.71 -16.10
CA ILE A 83 0.30 -19.42 -15.45
C ILE A 83 0.54 -19.07 -13.98
N THR A 84 1.44 -19.79 -13.31
CA THR A 84 1.84 -19.50 -11.93
C THR A 84 2.42 -18.08 -11.80
N GLU A 85 3.32 -17.68 -12.71
CA GLU A 85 3.88 -16.31 -12.74
C GLU A 85 2.79 -15.25 -12.86
N LEU A 86 1.82 -15.45 -13.76
CA LEU A 86 0.68 -14.54 -13.91
C LEU A 86 -0.21 -14.50 -12.66
N ILE A 87 -0.41 -15.63 -11.98
CA ILE A 87 -1.15 -15.68 -10.72
C ILE A 87 -0.45 -14.82 -9.67
N GLU A 88 0.87 -14.95 -9.53
CA GLU A 88 1.64 -14.15 -8.58
C GLU A 88 1.65 -12.66 -8.94
N GLU A 89 1.82 -12.31 -10.22
CA GLU A 89 1.71 -10.93 -10.70
C GLU A 89 0.33 -10.32 -10.37
N SER A 90 -0.74 -11.08 -10.60
CA SER A 90 -2.11 -10.63 -10.34
C SER A 90 -2.39 -10.47 -8.84
N ARG A 91 -1.87 -11.39 -8.02
CA ARG A 91 -1.95 -11.29 -6.55
C ARG A 91 -1.21 -10.07 -6.05
N GLN A 92 0.00 -9.83 -6.55
CA GLN A 92 0.81 -8.69 -6.19
C GLN A 92 0.11 -7.38 -6.59
N ALA A 93 -0.45 -7.29 -7.80
CA ALA A 93 -1.17 -6.10 -8.23
C ALA A 93 -2.39 -5.76 -7.34
N VAL A 94 -3.18 -6.78 -6.96
CA VAL A 94 -4.30 -6.59 -6.01
C VAL A 94 -3.78 -6.22 -4.62
N PHE A 95 -2.69 -6.85 -4.17
CA PHE A 95 -2.06 -6.52 -2.90
C PHE A 95 -1.59 -5.06 -2.89
N ASP A 96 -0.84 -4.63 -3.89
CA ASP A 96 -0.33 -3.27 -4.01
C ASP A 96 -1.49 -2.28 -4.03
N ALA A 97 -2.48 -2.49 -4.90
CA ALA A 97 -3.64 -1.61 -4.99
C ALA A 97 -4.41 -1.48 -3.65
N ARG A 98 -4.51 -2.57 -2.88
CA ARG A 98 -5.17 -2.56 -1.56
C ARG A 98 -4.39 -1.80 -0.49
N HIS A 99 -3.06 -1.85 -0.57
CA HIS A 99 -2.17 -1.27 0.42
C HIS A 99 -1.62 0.10 0.02
N THR A 100 -1.79 0.53 -1.23
CA THR A 100 -1.42 1.88 -1.66
C THR A 100 -2.20 2.92 -0.87
N GLY A 101 -1.47 3.91 -0.38
CA GLY A 101 -2.04 5.06 0.32
C GLY A 101 -1.22 6.32 0.08
N LEU A 102 -1.63 7.40 0.71
CA LEU A 102 -0.88 8.64 0.75
C LEU A 102 -0.08 8.71 2.03
N GLU A 103 1.20 9.00 1.86
CA GLU A 103 2.10 9.40 2.92
C GLU A 103 2.33 10.91 2.83
N TRP A 104 2.23 11.60 3.97
CA TRP A 104 2.80 12.93 4.10
C TRP A 104 4.25 12.79 4.52
N ARG A 105 5.16 13.05 3.59
CA ARG A 105 6.60 12.94 3.78
C ARG A 105 7.21 14.29 4.08
N VAL A 106 8.04 14.37 5.10
CA VAL A 106 8.78 15.59 5.42
C VAL A 106 9.79 15.89 4.32
N ILE A 107 9.75 17.11 3.78
CA ILE A 107 10.69 17.59 2.73
C ILE A 107 11.64 18.66 3.25
N ASP A 108 11.26 19.39 4.29
CA ASP A 108 12.15 20.32 4.96
C ASP A 108 13.18 19.55 5.80
N GLU A 109 14.32 20.18 6.12
CA GLU A 109 15.37 19.56 6.93
C GLU A 109 14.84 19.08 8.28
N ARG A 110 13.91 19.85 8.87
CA ARG A 110 13.28 19.57 10.15
C ARG A 110 11.91 20.23 10.23
N ILE A 111 10.93 19.48 10.75
CA ILE A 111 9.65 20.04 11.20
C ILE A 111 9.33 19.59 12.62
N GLU A 112 8.47 20.34 13.29
CA GLU A 112 7.76 19.86 14.47
C GLU A 112 6.37 19.40 14.03
N ALA A 113 6.02 18.15 14.29
CA ALA A 113 4.75 17.58 13.86
C ALA A 113 3.58 18.43 14.41
N PRO A 114 2.69 18.94 13.54
CA PRO A 114 1.57 19.76 13.98
C PRO A 114 0.52 18.93 14.71
N ASN A 115 -0.44 19.60 15.36
CA ASN A 115 -1.61 18.91 15.89
C ASN A 115 -2.54 18.48 14.75
N LEU A 116 -2.51 17.20 14.39
CA LEU A 116 -3.34 16.62 13.32
C LEU A 116 -4.72 16.14 13.80
N ARG A 117 -5.03 16.24 15.09
CA ARG A 117 -6.36 15.84 15.61
C ARG A 117 -7.53 16.58 14.94
N PRO A 118 -7.48 17.91 14.71
CA PRO A 118 -8.55 18.61 13.98
C PRO A 118 -8.74 18.08 12.55
N VAL A 119 -7.65 17.67 11.89
CA VAL A 119 -7.71 17.07 10.55
C VAL A 119 -8.37 15.70 10.61
N ALA A 120 -8.02 14.87 11.59
CA ALA A 120 -8.64 13.56 11.79
C ALA A 120 -10.15 13.65 12.08
N GLU A 121 -10.54 14.62 12.92
CA GLU A 121 -11.95 14.92 13.22
C GLU A 121 -12.72 15.34 11.95
N MET A 122 -12.14 16.25 11.16
CA MET A 122 -12.69 16.67 9.85
C MET A 122 -12.83 15.49 8.88
N MET A 123 -11.82 14.60 8.79
CA MET A 123 -11.89 13.43 7.92
C MET A 123 -13.07 12.52 8.29
N ILE A 124 -13.27 12.24 9.58
CA ILE A 124 -14.38 11.39 10.05
C ILE A 124 -15.74 12.03 9.76
N GLU A 125 -15.86 13.34 10.01
CA GLU A 125 -17.07 14.11 9.70
C GLU A 125 -17.39 14.08 8.20
N ALA A 126 -16.37 14.15 7.35
CA ALA A 126 -16.47 14.00 5.91
C ALA A 126 -16.72 12.55 5.44
N GLY A 127 -16.89 11.60 6.36
CA GLY A 127 -17.25 10.22 6.03
C GLY A 127 -16.06 9.27 5.86
N PHE A 128 -14.84 9.66 6.24
CA PHE A 128 -13.69 8.77 6.22
C PHE A 128 -13.92 7.54 7.11
N ARG A 129 -13.63 6.35 6.57
CA ARG A 129 -13.79 5.04 7.25
C ARG A 129 -12.50 4.21 7.26
N GLY A 130 -11.39 4.80 6.84
CA GLY A 130 -10.09 4.13 6.83
C GLY A 130 -9.32 4.37 8.12
N ASP A 131 -8.03 4.01 8.04
CA ASP A 131 -7.05 4.26 9.10
C ASP A 131 -6.22 5.49 8.77
N LEU A 132 -5.87 6.24 9.81
CA LEU A 132 -4.89 7.31 9.76
C LEU A 132 -3.85 7.02 10.83
N HIS A 133 -2.60 6.87 10.40
CA HIS A 133 -1.44 6.81 11.28
C HIS A 133 -0.69 8.13 11.16
N ALA A 134 -0.29 8.71 12.29
CA ALA A 134 0.35 10.01 12.29
C ALA A 134 1.33 10.15 13.46
N ALA A 135 2.33 11.01 13.27
CA ALA A 135 3.21 11.42 14.35
C ALA A 135 2.46 12.25 15.38
N ARG A 136 2.84 12.08 16.64
CA ARG A 136 2.28 12.89 17.74
C ARG A 136 2.69 14.35 17.58
N ALA A 137 1.78 15.26 17.87
CA ALA A 137 2.05 16.69 17.93
C ALA A 137 3.28 17.01 18.81
N GLY A 138 4.16 17.88 18.32
CA GLY A 138 5.41 18.24 18.98
C GLY A 138 6.60 17.31 18.69
N THR A 139 6.39 16.22 17.94
CA THR A 139 7.49 15.31 17.56
C THR A 139 8.35 15.97 16.50
N ALA A 140 9.64 16.16 16.76
CA ALA A 140 10.59 16.56 15.72
C ALA A 140 10.71 15.45 14.68
N LEU A 141 10.54 15.78 13.41
CA LEU A 141 10.74 14.88 12.26
C LEU A 141 11.72 15.53 11.27
N PHE A 142 12.41 14.71 10.49
CA PHE A 142 13.46 15.16 9.57
C PHE A 142 13.15 14.73 8.14
N CYS A 143 13.80 15.38 7.17
CA CYS A 143 13.61 15.12 5.74
C CYS A 143 13.62 13.61 5.41
N GLY A 144 12.60 13.16 4.67
CA GLY A 144 12.39 11.75 4.29
C GLY A 144 11.49 10.96 5.24
N ALA A 145 11.35 11.38 6.51
CA ALA A 145 10.50 10.69 7.47
C ALA A 145 9.00 10.83 7.13
N PRO A 146 8.19 9.79 7.35
CA PRO A 146 6.74 9.91 7.30
C PRO A 146 6.21 10.76 8.48
N LEU A 147 5.37 11.73 8.20
CA LEU A 147 4.54 12.43 9.18
C LEU A 147 3.22 11.69 9.40
N ALA A 148 2.59 11.25 8.32
CA ALA A 148 1.31 10.55 8.37
C ALA A 148 1.15 9.60 7.19
N PHE A 149 0.31 8.57 7.36
CA PHE A 149 -0.16 7.69 6.31
C PHE A 149 -1.65 7.44 6.45
N PHE A 150 -2.36 7.52 5.33
CA PHE A 150 -3.77 7.13 5.22
C PHE A 150 -4.10 6.70 3.79
N ARG A 151 -5.13 5.88 3.63
CA ARG A 151 -5.63 5.52 2.29
C ARG A 151 -6.60 6.61 1.82
N PRO A 152 -6.34 7.30 0.72
CA PRO A 152 -7.14 8.47 0.35
C PRO A 152 -8.56 8.06 -0.05
N ALA A 153 -9.54 8.50 0.74
CA ALA A 153 -10.94 8.58 0.33
C ALA A 153 -11.42 10.04 0.20
N LEU A 154 -10.55 10.99 0.58
CA LEU A 154 -10.78 12.42 0.62
C LEU A 154 -9.49 13.12 0.18
N GLU A 155 -9.63 14.26 -0.48
CA GLU A 155 -8.50 15.14 -0.76
C GLU A 155 -8.16 15.93 0.51
N VAL A 156 -6.97 15.71 1.05
CA VAL A 156 -6.46 16.42 2.23
C VAL A 156 -5.03 16.85 1.94
N ASN A 157 -4.79 18.16 2.01
CA ASN A 157 -3.47 18.72 1.75
C ASN A 157 -2.49 18.37 2.88
N PRO A 158 -1.23 18.08 2.54
CA PRO A 158 -0.19 17.93 3.56
C PRO A 158 0.04 19.26 4.29
N PRO A 159 0.49 19.22 5.56
CA PRO A 159 0.97 20.41 6.26
C PRO A 159 2.20 21.03 5.58
N ASP A 160 2.50 22.29 5.92
CA ASP A 160 3.72 22.97 5.48
C ASP A 160 4.98 22.15 5.83
N GLY A 161 5.97 22.13 4.92
CA GLY A 161 7.19 21.33 5.06
C GLY A 161 7.01 19.84 4.75
N CYS A 162 5.82 19.43 4.28
CA CYS A 162 5.55 18.07 3.82
C CYS A 162 5.05 18.02 2.37
N ALA A 163 5.29 16.88 1.71
CA ALA A 163 4.71 16.54 0.42
C ALA A 163 3.82 15.30 0.55
N ALA A 164 2.73 15.25 -0.21
CA ALA A 164 1.93 14.04 -0.35
C ALA A 164 2.57 13.12 -1.40
N VAL A 165 2.89 11.89 -1.00
CA VAL A 165 3.54 10.88 -1.85
C VAL A 165 2.71 9.61 -1.80
N GLU A 166 2.36 9.06 -2.96
CA GLU A 166 1.76 7.72 -3.01
C GLU A 166 2.82 6.66 -2.68
N VAL A 167 2.48 5.77 -1.75
CA VAL A 167 3.36 4.69 -1.29
C VAL A 167 2.60 3.38 -1.20
N VAL A 168 3.29 2.27 -1.45
CA VAL A 168 2.74 0.91 -1.28
C VAL A 168 2.85 0.52 0.20
N GLY A 169 1.77 0.77 0.94
CA GLY A 169 1.64 0.49 2.36
C GLY A 169 2.30 1.51 3.29
N PRO A 170 1.95 1.46 4.60
CA PRO A 170 2.46 2.40 5.59
C PRO A 170 3.95 2.18 5.86
N ARG A 171 4.75 3.25 5.79
CA ARG A 171 6.09 3.27 6.36
C ARG A 171 6.05 3.72 7.82
N GLN A 172 6.89 3.12 8.66
CA GLN A 172 7.05 3.49 10.06
C GLN A 172 8.44 4.08 10.29
N CYS A 173 8.50 5.16 11.06
CA CYS A 173 9.75 5.77 11.49
C CYS A 173 10.05 5.38 12.93
N TYR A 174 11.25 4.86 13.18
CA TYR A 174 11.72 4.44 14.48
C TYR A 174 12.87 5.33 14.93
N ARG A 175 12.70 6.02 16.05
CA ARG A 175 13.76 6.81 16.67
C ARG A 175 14.66 5.93 17.50
N GLN A 176 15.91 5.84 17.10
CA GLN A 176 16.93 5.12 17.87
C GLN A 176 17.59 6.07 18.86
N LEU A 177 17.72 5.57 20.08
CA LEU A 177 18.34 6.27 21.18
C LEU A 177 19.71 5.65 21.44
N ASP A 178 20.66 6.46 21.88
CA ASP A 178 21.91 5.98 22.43
C ASP A 178 21.65 5.36 23.80
N ASP A 179 22.08 4.12 24.02
CA ASP A 179 21.80 3.37 25.25
C ASP A 179 22.43 4.01 26.50
N ALA A 180 23.55 4.74 26.35
CA ALA A 180 24.28 5.34 27.47
C ALA A 180 23.67 6.67 27.91
N THR A 181 23.23 7.49 26.96
CA THR A 181 22.75 8.86 27.19
C THR A 181 21.22 8.98 27.12
N GLY A 182 20.54 8.01 26.51
CA GLY A 182 19.11 8.06 26.21
C GLY A 182 18.74 9.09 25.14
N LEU A 183 19.74 9.71 24.49
CA LEU A 183 19.52 10.77 23.50
C LEU A 183 19.26 10.19 22.10
N PRO A 184 18.42 10.84 21.29
CA PRO A 184 18.22 10.45 19.90
C PRO A 184 19.51 10.51 19.08
N VAL A 185 19.79 9.46 18.30
CA VAL A 185 20.98 9.38 17.44
C VAL A 185 20.64 9.31 15.96
N ARG A 186 19.52 8.69 15.60
CA ARG A 186 19.05 8.57 14.21
C ARG A 186 17.59 8.13 14.17
N ASP A 187 16.97 8.39 13.03
CA ASP A 187 15.66 7.86 12.69
C ASP A 187 15.83 6.79 11.59
N VAL A 188 15.14 5.66 11.72
CA VAL A 188 15.13 4.56 10.74
C VAL A 188 13.73 4.38 10.20
N VAL A 189 13.55 4.47 8.88
CA VAL A 189 12.28 4.29 8.20
C VAL A 189 12.22 2.88 7.62
N ALA A 190 11.16 2.14 7.97
CA ALA A 190 10.91 0.79 7.53
C ALA A 190 9.54 0.69 6.83
N GLY A 191 9.49 -0.02 5.71
CA GLY A 191 8.27 -0.32 4.96
C GLY A 191 7.53 -1.57 5.44
N PRO A 192 6.38 -1.90 4.82
CA PRO A 192 5.50 -3.01 5.23
C PRO A 192 6.11 -4.42 5.21
N GLY A 193 7.20 -4.61 4.46
CA GLY A 193 7.91 -5.90 4.36
C GLY A 193 9.19 -5.98 5.19
N ASP A 194 9.62 -4.87 5.79
CA ASP A 194 10.88 -4.81 6.51
C ASP A 194 10.78 -5.46 7.89
N PRO A 195 11.88 -6.03 8.42
CA PRO A 195 11.95 -6.45 9.81
C PRO A 195 11.65 -5.28 10.75
N LEU A 196 11.01 -5.59 11.89
CA LEU A 196 10.79 -4.62 12.96
C LEU A 196 12.13 -4.01 13.41
N GLN A 197 12.19 -2.68 13.42
CA GLN A 197 13.39 -1.96 13.82
C GLN A 197 13.38 -1.68 15.32
N PRO A 198 14.56 -1.69 15.98
CA PRO A 198 14.68 -1.22 17.35
C PRO A 198 14.46 0.30 17.39
N GLY A 199 13.96 0.79 18.53
CA GLY A 199 13.70 2.21 18.76
C GLY A 199 12.24 2.52 19.10
N ALA A 200 11.96 3.80 19.33
CA ALA A 200 10.61 4.28 19.61
C ALA A 200 9.86 4.54 18.28
N PRO A 201 8.71 3.90 18.02
CA PRO A 201 7.91 4.21 16.83
C PRO A 201 7.36 5.63 16.93
N LEU A 202 7.45 6.38 15.83
CA LEU A 202 7.02 7.77 15.79
C LEU A 202 5.59 7.94 15.27
N LEU A 203 5.09 7.05 14.42
CA LEU A 203 3.70 7.06 13.98
C LEU A 203 2.86 6.17 14.89
N ALA A 204 1.72 6.71 15.34
CA ALA A 204 0.70 5.97 16.07
C ALA A 204 -0.65 6.06 15.35
N PRO A 205 -1.56 5.10 15.58
CA PRO A 205 -2.93 5.20 15.09
C PRO A 205 -3.62 6.45 15.66
N MET A 206 -4.23 7.23 14.77
CA MET A 206 -5.06 8.40 15.10
C MET A 206 -6.52 8.16 14.72
N ILE A 207 -6.76 7.43 13.62
CA ILE A 207 -8.07 6.88 13.25
C ILE A 207 -7.87 5.39 13.01
N VAL A 208 -8.76 4.57 13.56
CA VAL A 208 -8.85 3.13 13.30
C VAL A 208 -10.27 2.82 12.84
N ASP A 209 -10.42 2.28 11.64
CA ASP A 209 -11.72 1.94 11.03
C ASP A 209 -12.75 3.10 11.08
N GLY A 210 -12.29 4.33 10.81
CA GLY A 210 -13.15 5.53 10.87
C GLY A 210 -13.50 6.03 12.28
N VAL A 211 -12.89 5.46 13.33
CA VAL A 211 -13.08 5.88 14.72
C VAL A 211 -11.81 6.54 15.24
N LEU A 212 -11.94 7.69 15.91
CA LEU A 212 -10.80 8.33 16.57
C LEU A 212 -10.18 7.38 17.59
N ALA A 213 -8.89 7.12 17.45
CA ALA A 213 -8.15 6.41 18.46
C ALA A 213 -8.09 7.26 19.74
N PRO A 214 -8.14 6.62 20.92
CA PRO A 214 -7.78 7.30 22.16
C PRO A 214 -6.34 7.82 22.02
N SER A 215 -6.04 9.00 22.58
CA SER A 215 -4.68 9.54 22.54
C SER A 215 -3.69 8.51 23.08
N VAL A 216 -2.90 7.91 22.19
CA VAL A 216 -1.81 7.03 22.57
C VAL A 216 -0.71 7.92 23.12
N THR A 217 -0.35 7.69 24.39
CA THR A 217 0.80 8.36 25.00
C THR A 217 2.08 7.77 24.39
N LEU A 218 2.53 8.30 23.27
CA LEU A 218 3.94 8.14 22.86
C LEU A 218 4.82 8.85 23.91
N SER A 219 6.08 8.45 24.05
CA SER A 219 7.03 9.14 24.92
C SER A 219 7.02 10.65 24.64
N ALA A 220 7.24 11.46 25.69
CA ALA A 220 7.28 12.91 25.51
C ALA A 220 8.29 13.28 24.42
N PRO A 221 7.99 14.28 23.56
CA PRO A 221 8.94 14.74 22.57
C PRO A 221 10.24 15.11 23.28
N VAL A 222 11.31 14.45 22.87
CA VAL A 222 12.66 14.78 23.33
C VAL A 222 13.12 15.96 22.49
N ASP A 223 13.62 17.01 23.14
CA ASP A 223 14.22 18.12 22.43
C ASP A 223 15.48 17.63 21.71
N VAL A 224 15.48 17.73 20.38
CA VAL A 224 16.59 17.33 19.54
C VAL A 224 17.21 18.60 18.97
N PRO A 225 18.42 19.00 19.37
CA PRO A 225 18.97 20.29 18.98
C PRO A 225 19.40 20.34 17.51
N GLU A 226 19.85 19.22 16.93
CA GLU A 226 20.35 19.13 15.56
C GLU A 226 19.56 18.10 14.72
N PRO A 227 19.44 18.27 13.39
CA PRO A 227 18.82 17.28 12.53
C PRO A 227 19.50 15.90 12.66
N LEU A 228 18.70 14.86 12.88
CA LEU A 228 19.20 13.49 12.91
C LEU A 228 19.29 12.92 11.48
N PRO A 229 20.25 12.03 11.21
CA PRO A 229 20.22 11.26 9.98
C PRO A 229 18.97 10.38 9.94
N VAL A 230 18.29 10.37 8.78
CA VAL A 230 17.19 9.45 8.47
C VAL A 230 17.72 8.37 7.54
N ILE A 231 17.58 7.11 7.94
CA ILE A 231 18.01 5.95 7.16
C ILE A 231 16.77 5.20 6.66
N GLU A 232 16.59 5.11 5.35
CA GLU A 232 15.57 4.26 4.74
C GLU A 232 16.12 2.85 4.52
N LEU A 233 15.35 1.85 4.91
CA LEU A 233 15.62 0.45 4.54
C LEU A 233 15.12 0.22 3.11
N ALA A 234 15.88 -0.61 2.37
CA ALA A 234 15.67 -0.90 0.95
C ALA A 234 14.95 -2.22 0.75
#